data_AF-A0A7W5FID1-F1
#
_entry.id   AF-A0A7W5FID1-F1
#
_cell.length_a   1.000
_cell.length_b   1.000
_cell.length_c   1.000
_cell.angle_alpha   90.00
_cell.angle_beta   90.00
_cell.angle_gamma   90.00
#
_symmetry.space_group_name_H-M   'P 1'
#
loop_
_entity.id
_entity.type
_entity.pdbx_description
1 polymer ?
#
loop_
_entity_poly.entity_id
_entity_poly.type
_entity_poly.pdbx_seq_one_letter_code
_entity_poly.pdbx_strand_id
1 'polypeptide(L)'
;MAGPSTALSPVIAASTHWLARAYPGGESNTVSHTLAELQARQAVTVAAWLRYPTEIDAALVAIAGPGGSAILDWKAGSEPDDEFAEGEGWRTWVDEVVVSWAACLLADPLLARRGVDSVIAALPMPDQRPRPAGRRAGGMPTEFRRLLQPDNRDREAAALLRHPDLLEPIAALHRDTLLYLLGAELNGLAPLGVDHAP
;
A
#
# COMPACT_ATOMS: atom_id res chain seq x y z
N MET A 1 -0.47 -18.76 14.25
CA MET A 1 -0.90 -18.41 12.88
C MET A 1 -0.17 -17.15 12.50
N ALA A 2 0.69 -17.21 11.49
CA ALA A 2 1.26 -16.01 10.90
C ALA A 2 0.12 -15.32 10.16
N GLY A 3 -0.16 -14.05 10.47
CA GLY A 3 -1.20 -13.32 9.76
C GLY A 3 -0.92 -13.23 8.25
N PRO A 4 -1.85 -12.66 7.46
CA PRO A 4 -1.72 -12.49 6.00
C PRO A 4 -0.37 -11.86 5.59
N SER A 5 0.27 -11.14 6.51
CA SER A 5 1.58 -10.51 6.37
C SER A 5 2.73 -11.42 5.88
N THR A 6 2.80 -12.72 6.20
CA THR A 6 3.95 -13.54 5.77
C THR A 6 3.83 -13.98 4.31
N ALA A 7 2.63 -14.40 3.89
CA ALA A 7 2.38 -14.83 2.51
C ALA A 7 2.48 -13.65 1.52
N LEU A 8 2.11 -12.45 1.95
CA LEU A 8 2.23 -11.22 1.13
C LEU A 8 3.65 -10.62 1.12
N SER A 9 4.58 -11.13 1.92
CA SER A 9 5.93 -10.57 2.05
C SER A 9 6.67 -10.41 0.72
N PRO A 10 6.66 -11.40 -0.21
CA PRO A 10 7.30 -11.25 -1.52
C PRO A 10 6.68 -10.13 -2.37
N VAL A 11 5.34 -10.04 -2.37
CA VAL A 11 4.59 -9.01 -3.11
C VAL A 11 4.90 -7.62 -2.56
N ILE A 12 4.88 -7.47 -1.23
CA ILE A 12 5.20 -6.21 -0.56
C ILE A 12 6.65 -5.80 -0.86
N ALA A 13 7.59 -6.74 -0.75
CA ALA A 13 9.01 -6.47 -1.02
C ALA A 13 9.25 -6.07 -2.49
N ALA A 14 8.73 -6.84 -3.45
CA ALA A 14 8.89 -6.59 -4.87
C ALA A 14 8.23 -5.26 -5.31
N SER A 15 7.01 -5.00 -4.86
CA SER A 15 6.27 -3.77 -5.21
C SER A 15 6.90 -2.53 -4.58
N THR A 16 7.42 -2.64 -3.35
CA THR A 16 8.20 -1.56 -2.71
C THR A 16 9.49 -1.29 -3.50
N HIS A 17 10.20 -2.36 -3.87
CA HIS A 17 11.44 -2.27 -4.64
C HIS A 17 11.20 -1.62 -6.01
N TRP A 18 10.10 -1.98 -6.68
CA TRP A 18 9.69 -1.37 -7.94
C TRP A 18 9.51 0.16 -7.80
N LEU A 19 8.72 0.60 -6.81
CA LEU A 19 8.48 2.03 -6.56
C LEU A 19 9.77 2.80 -6.23
N ALA A 20 10.63 2.23 -5.38
CA ALA A 20 11.90 2.85 -5.00
C ALA A 20 12.86 2.99 -6.20
N ARG A 21 12.84 2.03 -7.13
CA ARG A 21 13.64 2.06 -8.37
C ARG A 21 13.08 3.05 -9.39
N ALA A 22 11.77 3.06 -9.60
CA ALA A 22 11.11 3.96 -10.57
C ALA A 22 11.17 5.43 -10.13
N TYR A 23 11.13 5.69 -8.82
CA TYR A 23 11.06 7.02 -8.25
C TYR A 23 12.08 7.21 -7.11
N PRO A 24 13.38 7.34 -7.42
CA PRO A 24 14.42 7.42 -6.42
C PRO A 24 14.30 8.70 -5.57
N GLY A 25 14.40 8.56 -4.25
CA GLY A 25 14.36 9.68 -3.28
C GLY A 25 15.66 10.50 -3.16
N GLY A 26 16.65 10.22 -4.01
CA GLY A 26 18.02 10.76 -3.94
C GLY A 26 19.06 9.64 -4.10
N GLU A 27 20.32 9.91 -3.75
CA GLU A 27 21.37 8.88 -3.77
C GLU A 27 21.08 7.74 -2.80
N SER A 28 21.37 6.50 -3.21
CA SER A 28 20.97 5.24 -2.54
C SER A 28 21.44 5.10 -1.08
N ASN A 29 22.51 5.79 -0.68
CA ASN A 29 23.09 5.74 0.66
C ASN A 29 22.60 6.87 1.60
N THR A 30 21.64 7.67 1.16
CA THR A 30 21.15 8.82 1.94
C THR A 30 20.00 8.42 2.87
N VAL A 31 19.87 9.13 3.99
CA VAL A 31 18.70 9.00 4.88
C VAL A 31 17.41 9.27 4.11
N SER A 32 17.44 10.16 3.12
CA SER A 32 16.31 10.49 2.26
C SER A 32 15.82 9.28 1.45
N HIS A 33 16.74 8.52 0.86
CA HIS A 33 16.41 7.29 0.13
C HIS A 33 15.73 6.25 1.05
N THR A 34 16.30 6.01 2.24
CA THR A 34 15.74 5.06 3.22
C THR A 34 14.34 5.47 3.69
N LEU A 35 14.12 6.76 3.94
CA LEU A 35 12.80 7.27 4.35
C LEU A 35 11.77 7.14 3.22
N ALA A 36 12.14 7.44 1.97
CA ALA A 36 11.29 7.27 0.81
C ALA A 36 10.88 5.79 0.62
N GLU A 37 11.83 4.86 0.75
CA GLU A 37 11.54 3.42 0.68
C GLU A 37 10.61 2.95 1.81
N LEU A 38 10.83 3.42 3.05
CA LEU A 38 9.96 3.09 4.18
C LEU A 38 8.53 3.59 3.97
N GLN A 39 8.37 4.78 3.40
CA GLN A 39 7.05 5.32 3.11
C GLN A 39 6.35 4.55 1.98
N ALA A 40 7.07 4.24 0.90
CA ALA A 40 6.55 3.39 -0.17
C ALA A 40 6.11 2.03 0.37
N ARG A 41 6.92 1.42 1.25
CA ARG A 41 6.58 0.15 1.91
C ARG A 41 5.28 0.25 2.72
N GLN A 42 5.04 1.35 3.43
CA GLN A 42 3.80 1.54 4.17
C GLN A 42 2.58 1.58 3.25
N ALA A 43 2.64 2.34 2.16
CA ALA A 43 1.57 2.42 1.17
C ALA A 43 1.30 1.06 0.51
N VAL A 44 2.37 0.35 0.12
CA VAL A 44 2.29 -0.99 -0.48
C VAL A 44 1.67 -2.00 0.48
N THR A 45 2.02 -1.97 1.76
CA THR A 45 1.41 -2.87 2.76
C THR A 45 -0.09 -2.64 2.87
N VAL A 46 -0.54 -1.38 2.95
CA VAL A 46 -1.98 -1.06 3.00
C VAL A 46 -2.68 -1.53 1.72
N ALA A 47 -2.11 -1.22 0.56
CA ALA A 47 -2.66 -1.64 -0.73
C ALA A 47 -2.74 -3.17 -0.86
N ALA A 48 -1.72 -3.90 -0.42
CA ALA A 48 -1.70 -5.36 -0.45
C ALA A 48 -2.78 -5.96 0.45
N TRP A 49 -3.00 -5.39 1.64
CA TRP A 49 -4.04 -5.88 2.55
C TRP A 49 -5.46 -5.51 2.07
N LEU A 50 -5.63 -4.40 1.37
CA LEU A 50 -6.90 -4.09 0.69
C LEU A 50 -7.17 -5.06 -0.47
N ARG A 51 -6.14 -5.45 -1.23
CA ARG A 51 -6.26 -6.34 -2.39
C ARG A 51 -6.45 -7.80 -1.99
N TYR A 52 -5.80 -8.23 -0.90
CA TYR A 52 -5.80 -9.60 -0.40
C TYR A 52 -6.25 -9.61 1.08
N PRO A 53 -7.52 -9.31 1.35
CA PRO A 53 -8.01 -9.10 2.72
C PRO A 53 -8.04 -10.38 3.56
N THR A 54 -8.09 -11.56 2.93
CA THR A 54 -8.16 -12.84 3.65
C THR A 54 -6.88 -13.67 3.54
N GLU A 55 -6.70 -14.62 4.47
CA GLU A 55 -5.60 -15.59 4.41
C GLU A 55 -5.65 -16.45 3.14
N ILE A 56 -6.85 -16.73 2.64
CA ILE A 56 -7.05 -17.50 1.40
C ILE A 56 -6.54 -16.68 0.21
N ASP A 57 -6.89 -15.40 0.12
CA ASP A 57 -6.42 -14.52 -0.95
C ASP A 57 -4.89 -14.42 -0.96
N ALA A 58 -4.29 -14.27 0.22
CA ALA A 58 -2.84 -14.22 0.40
C ALA A 58 -2.15 -15.55 0.02
N ALA A 59 -2.77 -16.70 0.31
CA ALA A 59 -2.25 -18.00 -0.10
C ALA A 59 -2.37 -18.23 -1.61
N LEU A 60 -3.47 -17.79 -2.23
CA LEU A 60 -3.69 -17.91 -3.67
C LEU A 60 -2.65 -17.12 -4.46
N VAL A 61 -2.35 -15.87 -4.07
CA VAL A 61 -1.29 -15.10 -4.76
C VAL A 61 0.10 -15.71 -4.55
N ALA A 62 0.36 -16.33 -3.39
CA ALA A 62 1.62 -17.03 -3.17
C ALA A 62 1.82 -18.27 -4.08
N ILE A 63 0.73 -18.84 -4.61
CA ILE A 63 0.76 -19.99 -5.52
C ILE A 63 0.73 -19.54 -6.98
N ALA A 64 -0.17 -18.61 -7.32
CA ALA A 64 -0.42 -18.18 -8.70
C ALA A 64 0.55 -17.08 -9.18
N GLY A 65 1.10 -16.29 -8.26
CA GLY A 65 1.85 -15.07 -8.56
C GLY A 65 0.96 -13.88 -8.90
N PRO A 66 1.47 -12.63 -8.75
CA PRO A 66 0.70 -11.39 -8.95
C PRO A 66 0.68 -10.82 -10.38
N GLY A 67 1.32 -11.47 -11.35
CA GLY A 67 1.27 -11.09 -12.77
C GLY A 67 2.45 -10.24 -13.28
N GLY A 68 3.18 -9.56 -12.38
CA GLY A 68 4.48 -8.96 -12.65
C GLY A 68 4.47 -7.48 -13.06
N SER A 69 5.65 -6.93 -13.40
CA SER A 69 5.88 -5.47 -13.56
C SER A 69 5.77 -4.91 -14.98
N ALA A 70 5.52 -5.73 -16.01
CA ALA A 70 5.73 -5.32 -17.41
C ALA A 70 4.99 -4.03 -17.83
N ILE A 71 3.71 -3.89 -17.48
CA ILE A 71 2.92 -2.69 -17.80
C ILE A 71 3.41 -1.48 -16.99
N LEU A 72 3.81 -1.69 -15.74
CA LEU A 72 4.35 -0.64 -14.88
C LEU A 72 5.68 -0.11 -15.44
N ASP A 73 6.58 -1.02 -15.84
CA ASP A 73 7.87 -0.69 -16.44
C ASP A 73 7.70 0.16 -17.70
N TRP A 74 6.78 -0.24 -18.58
CA TRP A 74 6.40 0.54 -19.76
C TRP A 74 5.84 1.94 -19.40
N LYS A 75 4.95 2.02 -18.41
CA LYS A 75 4.34 3.29 -17.98
C LYS A 75 5.32 4.24 -17.28
N ALA A 76 6.28 3.70 -16.54
CA ALA A 76 7.34 4.46 -15.89
C ALA A 76 8.45 4.88 -16.86
N GLY A 77 8.38 4.45 -18.12
CA GLY A 77 9.41 4.71 -19.12
C GLY A 77 10.74 4.01 -18.84
N SER A 78 10.71 2.94 -18.04
CA SER A 78 11.86 2.09 -17.74
C SER A 78 11.73 0.80 -18.52
N GLU A 79 12.22 0.78 -19.76
CA GLU A 79 12.46 -0.50 -20.42
C GLU A 79 13.62 -1.21 -19.69
N PRO A 80 13.49 -2.51 -19.37
CA PRO A 80 14.59 -3.26 -18.79
C PRO A 80 15.75 -3.29 -19.78
N ASP A 81 16.94 -2.88 -19.34
CA ASP A 81 18.17 -3.17 -20.08
C ASP A 81 18.34 -4.70 -20.10
N ASP A 82 18.38 -5.29 -21.29
CA ASP A 82 18.46 -6.74 -21.52
C ASP A 82 19.66 -7.40 -20.79
N GLU A 83 20.66 -6.60 -20.38
CA GLU A 83 21.86 -7.03 -19.66
C GLU A 83 21.60 -7.53 -18.21
N PHE A 84 20.42 -7.27 -17.62
CA PHE A 84 20.13 -7.61 -16.22
C PHE A 84 19.08 -8.73 -16.02
N ALA A 85 18.54 -9.30 -17.09
CA ALA A 85 17.37 -10.20 -17.06
C ALA A 85 17.48 -11.40 -16.09
N GLU A 86 18.69 -11.94 -15.86
CA GLU A 86 18.90 -13.11 -14.98
C GLU A 86 18.72 -12.79 -13.47
N GLY A 87 18.78 -11.52 -13.07
CA GLY A 87 18.59 -11.07 -11.67
C GLY A 87 17.20 -10.51 -11.35
N GLU A 88 16.30 -10.46 -12.32
CA GLU A 88 15.02 -9.74 -12.20
C GLU A 88 13.85 -10.61 -11.74
N GLY A 89 14.11 -11.77 -11.12
CA GLY A 89 13.06 -12.69 -10.64
C GLY A 89 12.06 -12.07 -9.64
N TRP A 90 12.40 -10.93 -9.03
CA TRP A 90 11.47 -10.15 -8.21
C TRP A 90 10.37 -9.46 -9.04
N ARG A 91 10.60 -9.19 -10.34
CA ARG A 91 9.63 -8.52 -11.22
C ARG A 91 8.36 -9.32 -11.42
N THR A 92 8.42 -10.65 -11.38
CA THR A 92 7.23 -11.52 -11.47
C THR A 92 6.39 -11.48 -10.20
N TRP A 93 6.96 -11.02 -9.08
CA TRP A 93 6.30 -10.83 -7.79
C TRP A 93 5.74 -9.42 -7.59
N VAL A 94 5.86 -8.54 -8.59
CA VAL A 94 5.21 -7.23 -8.56
C VAL A 94 3.73 -7.39 -8.88
N ASP A 95 2.88 -6.75 -8.08
CA ASP A 95 1.45 -6.67 -8.37
C ASP A 95 1.10 -5.26 -8.86
N GLU A 96 0.64 -5.17 -10.10
CA GLU A 96 0.25 -3.91 -10.74
C GLU A 96 -0.83 -3.15 -9.96
N VAL A 97 -1.82 -3.87 -9.44
CA VAL A 97 -2.94 -3.27 -8.69
C VAL A 97 -2.44 -2.73 -7.36
N VAL A 98 -1.62 -3.51 -6.64
CA VAL A 98 -1.01 -3.06 -5.37
C VAL A 98 -0.14 -1.84 -5.59
N VAL A 99 0.70 -1.82 -6.63
CA VAL A 99 1.54 -0.66 -6.96
C VAL A 99 0.70 0.56 -7.32
N SER A 100 -0.32 0.40 -8.17
CA SER A 100 -1.22 1.49 -8.57
C SER A 100 -2.00 2.07 -7.38
N TRP A 101 -2.49 1.19 -6.49
CA TRP A 101 -3.17 1.62 -5.27
C TRP A 101 -2.21 2.30 -4.31
N ALA A 102 -1.00 1.76 -4.11
CA ALA A 102 0.02 2.40 -3.30
C ALA A 102 0.38 3.80 -3.83
N ALA A 103 0.48 3.97 -5.16
CA ALA A 103 0.68 5.26 -5.80
C ALA A 103 -0.48 6.23 -5.50
N CYS A 104 -1.73 5.77 -5.54
CA CYS A 104 -2.89 6.59 -5.13
C CYS A 104 -2.80 7.00 -3.65
N LEU A 105 -2.45 6.08 -2.75
CA LEU A 105 -2.33 6.35 -1.31
C LEU A 105 -1.16 7.30 -1.00
N LEU A 106 -0.05 7.24 -1.73
CA LEU A 106 1.07 8.16 -1.59
C LEU A 106 0.72 9.58 -2.09
N ALA A 107 -0.11 9.68 -3.13
CA ALA A 107 -0.50 10.95 -3.73
C ALA A 107 -1.63 11.68 -2.97
N ASP A 108 -2.53 10.94 -2.30
CA ASP A 108 -3.69 11.50 -1.59
C ASP A 108 -3.73 11.06 -0.11
N PRO A 109 -3.40 11.95 0.85
CA PRO A 109 -3.44 11.65 2.29
C PRO A 109 -4.83 11.29 2.82
N LEU A 110 -5.91 11.80 2.23
CA LEU A 110 -7.26 11.44 2.65
C LEU A 110 -7.60 10.01 2.22
N LEU A 111 -7.20 9.65 1.00
CA LEU A 111 -7.34 8.28 0.51
C LEU A 111 -6.49 7.30 1.32
N ALA A 112 -5.26 7.68 1.67
CA ALA A 112 -4.38 6.93 2.57
C ALA A 112 -5.06 6.61 3.89
N ARG A 113 -5.70 7.61 4.49
CA ARG A 113 -6.43 7.45 5.75
C ARG A 113 -7.61 6.50 5.62
N ARG A 114 -8.42 6.64 4.57
CA ARG A 114 -9.53 5.72 4.30
C ARG A 114 -9.04 4.29 4.15
N GLY A 115 -7.99 4.06 3.35
CA GLY A 115 -7.42 2.73 3.16
C GLY A 115 -6.92 2.10 4.48
N VAL A 116 -6.26 2.87 5.33
CA VAL A 116 -5.83 2.38 6.65
C VAL A 116 -7.03 2.09 7.56
N ASP A 117 -8.03 2.97 7.59
CA ASP A 117 -9.22 2.78 8.42
C ASP A 117 -9.99 1.49 7.98
N SER A 118 -10.14 1.26 6.67
CA SER A 118 -10.69 0.03 6.09
C SER A 118 -9.93 -1.23 6.51
N VAL A 119 -8.60 -1.19 6.37
CA VAL A 119 -7.72 -2.28 6.80
C VAL A 119 -7.89 -2.58 8.29
N ILE A 120 -7.93 -1.55 9.14
CA ILE A 120 -8.11 -1.72 10.59
C ILE A 120 -9.49 -2.33 10.90
N ALA A 121 -10.54 -1.90 10.20
CA ALA A 121 -11.89 -2.43 10.38
C ALA A 121 -12.00 -3.90 9.98
N ALA A 122 -11.22 -4.35 8.99
CA ALA A 122 -11.19 -5.74 8.52
C ALA A 122 -10.38 -6.68 9.43
N LEU A 123 -9.46 -6.15 10.26
CA LEU A 123 -8.70 -6.98 11.19
C LEU A 123 -9.62 -7.49 12.32
N PRO A 124 -9.61 -8.79 12.63
CA PRO A 124 -10.35 -9.30 13.78
C PRO A 124 -9.86 -8.63 15.06
N MET A 125 -10.78 -8.00 15.79
CA MET A 125 -10.48 -7.34 17.06
C MET A 125 -9.78 -8.35 17.99
N PRO A 126 -8.59 -8.03 18.54
CA PRO A 126 -7.96 -8.91 19.50
C PRO A 126 -8.86 -9.04 20.73
N ASP A 127 -8.98 -10.27 21.22
CA ASP A 127 -9.72 -10.64 22.43
C ASP A 127 -9.45 -9.60 23.56
N GLN A 128 -10.51 -8.95 24.05
CA GLN A 128 -10.41 -7.92 25.10
C GLN A 128 -10.06 -8.56 26.46
N ARG A 129 -8.83 -9.06 26.61
CA ARG A 129 -8.27 -9.28 27.95
C ARG A 129 -7.87 -7.92 28.54
N PRO A 130 -8.29 -7.59 29.78
CA PRO A 130 -7.89 -6.34 30.41
C PRO A 130 -6.36 -6.29 30.55
N ARG A 131 -5.71 -5.48 29.71
CA ARG A 131 -4.27 -5.23 29.81
C ARG A 131 -4.06 -4.23 30.95
N PRO A 132 -3.12 -4.46 31.89
CA PRO A 132 -2.89 -3.53 33.00
C PRO A 132 -2.60 -2.13 32.46
N ALA A 133 -3.26 -1.14 33.06
CA ALA A 133 -3.27 0.26 32.64
C ALA A 133 -1.85 0.85 32.62
N GLY A 134 -1.24 0.86 31.44
CA GLY A 134 0.16 1.26 31.29
C GLY A 134 0.57 1.56 29.84
N ARG A 135 -0.37 1.88 28.95
CA ARG A 135 -0.10 2.58 27.68
C ARG A 135 -1.44 3.00 27.09
N ARG A 136 -1.57 4.28 26.75
CA ARG A 136 -2.81 4.88 26.23
C ARG A 136 -3.42 3.99 25.12
N ALA A 137 -4.64 3.55 25.36
CA ALA A 137 -5.52 3.03 24.33
C ALA A 137 -6.03 4.21 23.49
N GLY A 138 -5.88 4.12 22.17
CA GLY A 138 -6.42 5.06 21.19
C GLY A 138 -5.35 5.79 20.37
N GLY A 139 -5.30 5.49 19.07
CA GLY A 139 -4.69 6.37 18.07
C GLY A 139 -3.73 5.69 17.10
N MET A 140 -4.29 5.07 16.05
CA MET A 140 -3.64 4.50 14.86
C MET A 140 -2.54 3.44 15.10
N PRO A 141 -2.42 2.42 14.22
CA PRO A 141 -1.24 1.57 14.23
C PRO A 141 -0.03 2.44 13.94
N THR A 142 0.88 2.57 14.90
CA THR A 142 2.13 3.36 14.76
C THR A 142 2.95 2.94 13.54
N GLU A 143 2.69 1.76 12.98
CA GLU A 143 3.30 1.27 11.74
C GLU A 143 2.97 2.10 10.49
N PHE A 144 1.85 2.83 10.43
CA PHE A 144 1.46 3.63 9.25
C PHE A 144 1.64 5.15 9.44
N ARG A 145 2.34 5.58 10.49
CA ARG A 145 2.51 7.00 10.82
C ARG A 145 3.07 7.83 9.66
N ARG A 146 4.05 7.31 8.91
CA ARG A 146 4.72 8.07 7.83
C ARG A 146 3.83 8.24 6.60
N LEU A 147 2.96 7.27 6.36
CA LEU A 147 1.93 7.35 5.32
C LEU A 147 0.85 8.37 5.69
N LEU A 148 0.38 8.36 6.94
CA LEU A 148 -0.78 9.18 7.36
C LEU A 148 -0.41 10.60 7.80
N GLN A 149 0.76 10.77 8.42
CA GLN A 149 1.26 12.02 8.97
C GLN A 149 2.78 12.11 8.77
N PRO A 150 3.27 12.27 7.53
CA PRO A 150 4.69 12.48 7.28
C PRO A 150 5.16 13.75 8.00
N ASP A 151 6.34 13.69 8.62
CA ASP A 151 6.99 14.88 9.17
C ASP A 151 7.78 15.65 8.10
N ASN A 152 8.40 16.77 8.47
CA ASN A 152 9.16 17.58 7.52
C ASN A 152 10.35 16.82 6.91
N ARG A 153 10.99 15.93 7.67
CA ARG A 153 12.09 15.11 7.14
C ARG A 153 11.58 14.07 6.17
N ASP A 154 10.43 13.47 6.45
CA ASP A 154 9.76 12.54 5.53
C ASP A 154 9.44 13.24 4.18
N ARG A 155 8.91 14.48 4.22
CA ARG A 155 8.62 15.27 3.01
C ARG A 155 9.88 15.70 2.25
N GLU A 156 10.93 16.11 2.96
CA GLU A 156 12.23 16.45 2.37
C GLU A 156 12.96 15.21 1.80
N ALA A 157 12.68 14.03 2.33
CA ALA A 157 13.26 12.79 1.89
C ALA A 157 12.58 12.20 0.65
N ALA A 158 11.25 12.18 0.63
CA ALA A 158 10.51 11.49 -0.42
C ALA A 158 10.21 12.42 -1.61
N ALA A 159 10.89 12.19 -2.74
CA ALA A 159 10.58 12.86 -4.00
C ALA A 159 9.10 12.71 -4.39
N LEU A 160 8.52 11.54 -4.11
CA LEU A 160 7.10 11.23 -4.31
C LEU A 160 6.15 12.09 -3.46
N LEU A 161 6.57 12.53 -2.27
CA LEU A 161 5.77 13.46 -1.46
C LEU A 161 5.87 14.91 -1.96
N ARG A 162 6.96 15.27 -2.64
CA ARG A 162 7.14 16.61 -3.21
C ARG A 162 6.45 16.74 -4.57
N HIS A 163 6.43 15.66 -5.34
CA HIS A 163 5.88 15.61 -6.68
C HIS A 163 4.93 14.41 -6.83
N PRO A 164 3.77 14.45 -6.14
CA PRO A 164 2.79 13.37 -6.21
C PRO A 164 2.21 13.20 -7.62
N ASP A 165 2.30 14.22 -8.48
CA ASP A 165 1.92 14.21 -9.88
C ASP A 165 2.75 13.22 -10.73
N LEU A 166 3.98 12.89 -10.32
CA LEU A 166 4.81 11.88 -11.00
C LEU A 166 4.23 10.48 -10.91
N LEU A 167 3.37 10.23 -9.91
CA LEU A 167 2.69 8.95 -9.72
C LEU A 167 1.46 8.81 -10.62
N GLU A 168 0.97 9.90 -11.23
CA GLU A 168 -0.28 9.92 -11.97
C GLU A 168 -0.41 8.80 -13.03
N PRO A 169 0.61 8.52 -13.88
CA PRO A 169 0.51 7.46 -14.88
C PRO A 169 0.28 6.06 -14.31
N ILE A 170 0.79 5.82 -13.09
CA ILE A 170 0.69 4.54 -12.38
C ILE A 170 -0.58 4.50 -11.54
N ALA A 171 -0.88 5.59 -10.83
CA ALA A 171 -2.07 5.74 -10.00
C ALA A 171 -3.35 5.59 -10.85
N ALA A 172 -3.38 6.14 -12.06
CA ALA A 172 -4.55 6.08 -12.93
C ALA A 172 -4.93 4.67 -13.40
N LEU A 173 -4.02 3.67 -13.36
CA LEU A 173 -4.29 2.31 -13.84
C LEU A 173 -5.46 1.64 -13.10
N HIS A 174 -5.51 1.74 -11.77
CA HIS A 174 -6.50 1.06 -10.92
C HIS A 174 -7.17 1.97 -9.90
N ARG A 175 -7.10 3.30 -10.09
CA ARG A 175 -7.70 4.31 -9.20
C ARG A 175 -9.20 4.08 -9.01
N ASP A 176 -9.94 3.88 -10.09
CA ASP A 176 -11.40 3.75 -10.02
C ASP A 176 -11.83 2.54 -9.20
N THR A 177 -11.11 1.42 -9.33
CA THR A 177 -11.33 0.21 -8.53
C THR A 177 -11.07 0.45 -7.04
N LEU A 178 -10.02 1.19 -6.69
CA LEU A 178 -9.73 1.56 -5.30
C LEU A 178 -10.81 2.48 -4.72
N LEU A 179 -11.22 3.51 -5.48
CA LEU A 179 -12.28 4.43 -5.07
C LEU A 179 -13.61 3.72 -4.88
N TYR A 180 -13.94 2.78 -5.77
CA TYR A 180 -15.12 1.94 -5.64
C TYR A 180 -15.07 1.09 -4.37
N LEU A 181 -13.94 0.40 -4.12
CA LEU A 181 -13.74 -0.42 -2.90
C LEU A 181 -13.95 0.41 -1.62
N LEU A 182 -13.26 1.53 -1.51
CA LEU A 182 -13.31 2.38 -0.32
C LEU A 182 -14.63 3.17 -0.19
N GLY A 183 -15.32 3.42 -1.31
CA GLY A 183 -16.66 4.01 -1.32
C GLY A 183 -17.76 3.01 -0.95
N ALA A 184 -17.63 1.76 -1.35
CA ALA A 184 -18.57 0.69 -1.01
C ALA A 184 -18.57 0.39 0.49
N GLU A 185 -17.42 0.46 1.16
CA GLU A 185 -17.35 0.29 2.62
C GLU A 185 -18.11 1.37 3.39
N LEU A 186 -18.07 2.63 2.94
CA LEU A 186 -18.83 3.72 3.57
C LEU A 186 -20.35 3.49 3.48
N ASN A 187 -20.82 2.91 2.38
CA ASN A 187 -22.22 2.57 2.21
C ASN A 187 -22.63 1.31 3.00
N GLY A 188 -21.71 0.36 3.23
CA GLY A 188 -21.95 -0.81 4.08
C GLY A 188 -22.00 -0.50 5.59
N LEU A 189 -21.36 0.59 6.02
CA LEU A 189 -21.37 1.09 7.41
C LEU A 189 -22.51 2.09 7.69
N ALA A 190 -23.23 2.55 6.66
CA ALA A 190 -24.44 3.32 6.86
C ALA A 190 -25.50 2.40 7.47
N PRO A 191 -26.07 2.71 8.67
CA PRO A 191 -27.17 1.93 9.18
C PRO A 191 -28.27 1.95 8.13
N LEU A 192 -28.85 0.78 7.84
CA LEU A 192 -30.10 0.67 7.10
C LEU A 192 -31.15 1.49 7.86
N GLY A 193 -31.21 2.77 7.53
CA GLY A 193 -32.15 3.74 8.05
C GLY A 193 -33.51 3.24 7.62
N VAL A 194 -34.19 2.67 8.60
CA VAL A 194 -35.50 2.05 8.50
C VAL A 194 -36.44 2.99 7.78
N ASP A 195 -37.10 2.46 6.77
CA ASP A 195 -38.32 3.01 6.17
C ASP A 195 -39.25 3.52 7.28
N HIS A 196 -39.66 4.78 7.15
CA HIS A 196 -40.97 5.19 7.63
C HIS A 196 -41.57 6.19 6.64
N ALA A 197 -42.25 5.63 5.63
CA ALA A 197 -43.51 6.17 5.12
C ALA A 197 -44.63 5.83 6.16
N PRO A 198 -45.80 6.49 6.16
CA PRO A 198 -46.52 7.06 5.02
C PRO A 198 -46.57 8.59 4.94
#